data_AF-A0A1E3QFC7-F1
#
_entry.id   AF-A0A1E3QFC7-F1
#
_cell.length_a   1.000
_cell.length_b   1.000
_cell.length_c   1.000
_cell.angle_alpha   90.00
_cell.angle_beta   90.00
_cell.angle_gamma   90.00
#
_symmetry.space_group_name_H-M   'P 1'
#
loop_
_entity.id
_entity.type
_entity.pdbx_description
1 polymer ?
#
loop_
_entity_poly.entity_id
_entity_poly.type
_entity_poly.pdbx_seq_one_letter_code
_entity_poly.pdbx_strand_id
1 'polypeptide(L)'
;IPDVTDKQSVLSFARMAASAYAADESSDNWVEVDAPWNRSLGIGWDFDGIRGHVFVETTGSVVVIALKGTTTIFSSDRTDTYQNDKINDNLLFSCCCGRVSYKWTTVCDCYLKGTYTCSQTCLARELRSKDKYYEASLRVFHDVAKLYPTSSIWLTGHSLGASLSSLIAQTHGLPALVFGAPGEKLAASRLHLPTWLHPDSEKYIWHFGNTADPVFMGTCNGPLSACAVGGYAMESQCHSGLECVYDTVTDKGFEMSLIYHRIAKIIEIIEEYDRPAECSKPMSCQDCYLWNFI
;
A
#
# COMPACT_ATOMS: atom_id res chain seq x y z
N ILE A 1 -9.17 9.59 -15.98
CA ILE A 1 -8.36 8.58 -15.28
C ILE A 1 -6.89 8.91 -15.53
N PRO A 2 -5.97 8.61 -14.60
CA PRO A 2 -4.54 8.85 -14.77
C PRO A 2 -3.97 8.07 -15.97
N ASP A 3 -3.03 8.68 -16.69
CA ASP A 3 -2.31 8.03 -17.80
C ASP A 3 -1.12 7.25 -17.23
N VAL A 4 -1.24 5.92 -17.19
CA VAL A 4 -0.19 5.03 -16.67
C VAL A 4 0.90 4.71 -17.70
N THR A 5 0.71 5.13 -18.95
CA THR A 5 1.69 4.94 -20.03
C THR A 5 2.63 6.13 -20.17
N ASP A 6 2.24 7.29 -19.63
CA ASP A 6 3.07 8.47 -19.53
C ASP A 6 3.99 8.42 -18.29
N LYS A 7 5.29 8.54 -18.51
CA LYS A 7 6.31 8.48 -17.45
C LYS A 7 6.17 9.60 -16.43
N GLN A 8 5.83 10.81 -16.86
CA GLN A 8 5.70 11.95 -15.95
C GLN A 8 4.47 11.83 -15.06
N SER A 9 3.39 11.26 -15.58
CA SER A 9 2.19 10.92 -14.81
C SER A 9 2.52 9.91 -13.71
N VAL A 10 3.24 8.82 -14.03
CA VAL A 10 3.66 7.82 -13.03
C VAL A 10 4.61 8.44 -11.98
N LEU A 11 5.58 9.24 -12.41
CA LEU A 11 6.52 9.93 -11.50
C LEU A 11 5.80 10.93 -10.58
N SER A 12 4.81 11.67 -11.09
CA SER A 12 4.03 12.61 -10.27
C SER A 12 3.36 11.90 -9.10
N PHE A 13 2.73 10.75 -9.36
CA PHE A 13 2.11 9.94 -8.31
C PHE A 13 3.15 9.32 -7.35
N ALA A 14 4.30 8.88 -7.86
CA ALA A 14 5.37 8.35 -7.03
C ALA A 14 5.93 9.42 -6.08
N ARG A 15 6.06 10.68 -6.56
CA ARG A 15 6.49 11.82 -5.75
C ARG A 15 5.44 12.21 -4.72
N MET A 16 4.14 12.20 -5.06
CA MET A 16 3.07 12.36 -4.06
C MET A 16 3.12 11.29 -2.97
N ALA A 17 3.35 10.02 -3.35
CA ALA A 17 3.52 8.92 -2.41
C ALA A 17 4.78 9.08 -1.54
N ALA A 18 5.85 9.68 -2.06
CA ALA A 18 7.04 10.03 -1.28
C ALA A 18 6.76 11.16 -0.28
N SER A 19 6.08 12.21 -0.71
CA SER A 19 5.71 13.37 0.14
C SER A 19 4.72 12.99 1.24
N ALA A 20 3.98 11.89 1.10
CA ALA A 20 3.18 11.32 2.19
C ALA A 20 3.99 11.02 3.47
N TYR A 21 5.32 10.91 3.39
CA TYR A 21 6.23 10.71 4.54
C TYR A 21 6.75 12.00 5.18
N ALA A 22 6.43 13.16 4.63
CA ALA A 22 6.85 14.47 5.14
C ALA A 22 5.68 15.17 5.82
N ALA A 23 5.90 15.84 6.94
CA ALA A 23 4.81 16.47 7.69
C ALA A 23 4.14 17.61 6.90
N ASP A 24 4.96 18.37 6.19
CA ASP A 24 4.58 19.47 5.32
C ASP A 24 5.72 19.80 4.33
N GLU A 25 5.50 20.78 3.46
CA GLU A 25 6.44 21.28 2.45
C GLU A 25 7.75 21.83 3.05
N SER A 26 7.79 22.17 4.34
CA SER A 26 9.01 22.66 5.01
C SER A 26 9.91 21.53 5.51
N SER A 27 9.44 20.29 5.46
CA SER A 27 10.19 19.13 5.91
C SER A 27 11.29 18.76 4.91
N ASP A 28 12.50 18.44 5.38
CA ASP A 28 13.66 18.10 4.54
C ASP A 28 13.42 16.91 3.58
N ASN A 29 12.44 16.06 3.90
CA ASN A 29 12.06 14.89 3.11
C ASN A 29 10.82 15.11 2.24
N TRP A 30 10.32 16.35 2.13
CA TRP A 30 9.28 16.71 1.18
C TRP A 30 9.81 16.57 -0.26
N VAL A 31 9.01 15.95 -1.13
CA VAL A 31 9.34 15.83 -2.55
C VAL A 31 8.42 16.73 -3.35
N GLU A 32 9.01 17.68 -4.07
CA GLU A 32 8.24 18.56 -4.93
C GLU A 32 7.53 17.76 -6.02
N VAL A 33 6.25 18.09 -6.20
CA VAL A 33 5.40 17.51 -7.23
C VAL A 33 5.20 18.58 -8.29
N ASP A 34 5.58 18.26 -9.53
CA ASP A 34 5.48 19.20 -10.64
C ASP A 34 4.02 19.63 -10.90
N ALA A 35 3.85 20.75 -11.62
CA ALA A 35 2.54 21.14 -12.13
C ALA A 35 1.87 19.98 -12.90
N PRO A 36 0.54 19.81 -12.84
CA PRO A 36 -0.47 20.79 -12.42
C PRO A 36 -0.90 20.69 -10.94
N TRP A 37 -0.12 20.05 -10.07
CA TRP A 37 -0.53 19.77 -8.70
C TRP A 37 -0.18 20.94 -7.76
N ASN A 38 -1.17 21.41 -7.00
CA ASN A 38 -1.03 22.50 -6.03
C ASN A 38 -1.37 22.02 -4.63
N ARG A 39 -0.83 22.74 -3.63
CA ARG A 39 -1.20 22.81 -2.20
C ARG A 39 -1.65 21.48 -1.58
N SER A 40 -0.80 20.90 -0.75
CA SER A 40 -1.16 19.73 0.05
C SER A 40 -1.97 20.07 1.30
N LEU A 41 -3.06 19.34 1.56
CA LEU A 41 -3.65 19.27 2.90
C LEU A 41 -3.06 18.07 3.65
N GLY A 42 -2.42 18.30 4.79
CA GLY A 42 -1.93 17.23 5.66
C GLY A 42 -3.05 16.37 6.26
N ILE A 43 -2.79 15.07 6.37
CA ILE A 43 -3.69 14.09 6.97
C ILE A 43 -3.02 13.53 8.23
N GLY A 44 -3.68 13.64 9.38
CA GLY A 44 -3.37 12.88 10.60
C GLY A 44 -2.02 13.13 11.28
N TRP A 45 -1.31 14.21 10.92
CA TRP A 45 0.03 14.52 11.47
C TRP A 45 0.05 14.85 12.96
N ASP A 46 -1.07 15.34 13.52
CA ASP A 46 -1.21 15.67 14.94
C ASP A 46 -1.52 14.48 15.86
N PHE A 47 -1.73 13.29 15.28
CA PHE A 47 -2.17 12.11 16.03
C PHE A 47 -1.36 10.86 15.66
N ASP A 48 -1.48 9.84 16.51
CA ASP A 48 -0.95 8.50 16.25
C ASP A 48 -1.97 7.70 15.42
N GLY A 49 -1.81 7.72 14.11
CA GLY A 49 -2.75 7.14 13.16
C GLY A 49 -2.30 7.29 11.72
N ILE A 50 -3.25 7.12 10.79
CA ILE A 50 -2.96 7.23 9.36
C ILE A 50 -2.51 8.64 9.00
N ARG A 51 -1.50 8.72 8.13
CA ARG A 51 -0.96 9.98 7.64
C ARG A 51 -0.92 10.04 6.13
N GLY A 52 -0.72 11.24 5.62
CA GLY A 52 -0.65 11.47 4.20
C GLY A 52 -0.93 12.92 3.84
N HIS A 53 -1.25 13.12 2.57
CA HIS A 53 -1.55 14.42 2.00
C HIS A 53 -2.65 14.32 0.94
N VAL A 54 -3.35 15.43 0.74
CA VAL A 54 -4.29 15.62 -0.37
C VAL A 54 -3.70 16.60 -1.35
N PHE A 55 -3.49 16.20 -2.60
CA PHE A 55 -3.01 17.05 -3.70
C PHE A 55 -4.18 17.45 -4.58
N VAL A 56 -4.22 18.71 -5.03
CA VAL A 56 -5.31 19.22 -5.86
C VAL A 56 -4.75 19.70 -7.18
N GLU A 57 -5.31 19.21 -8.29
CA GLU A 57 -4.97 19.68 -9.63
C GLU A 57 -5.36 21.16 -9.80
N THR A 58 -4.65 21.91 -10.64
CA THR A 58 -4.76 23.38 -10.71
C THR A 58 -6.18 23.89 -10.99
N THR A 59 -7.00 23.14 -11.74
CA THR A 59 -8.40 23.49 -12.02
C THR A 59 -9.37 23.03 -10.92
N GLY A 60 -8.89 22.24 -9.96
CA GLY A 60 -9.70 21.60 -8.91
C GLY A 60 -10.52 20.40 -9.41
N SER A 61 -10.32 19.97 -10.66
CA SER A 61 -11.10 18.89 -11.27
C SER A 61 -10.73 17.51 -10.72
N VAL A 62 -9.47 17.36 -10.27
CA VAL A 62 -8.92 16.11 -9.74
C VAL A 62 -8.27 16.37 -8.39
N VAL A 63 -8.52 15.45 -7.46
CA VAL A 63 -7.92 15.41 -6.13
C VAL A 63 -7.26 14.05 -5.93
N VAL A 64 -6.01 14.04 -5.48
CA VAL A 64 -5.26 12.82 -5.19
C VAL A 64 -5.03 12.70 -3.70
N ILE A 65 -5.45 11.59 -3.10
CA ILE A 65 -5.16 11.24 -1.71
C ILE A 65 -3.92 10.35 -1.70
N ALA A 66 -2.83 10.83 -1.10
CA ALA A 66 -1.59 10.09 -0.92
C ALA A 66 -1.48 9.62 0.53
N LEU A 67 -1.48 8.30 0.75
CA LEU A 67 -1.37 7.72 2.09
C LEU A 67 0.08 7.28 2.38
N LYS A 68 0.55 7.63 3.58
CA LYS A 68 1.86 7.25 4.12
C LYS A 68 1.89 5.75 4.37
N GLY A 69 3.02 5.10 4.06
CA GLY A 69 3.27 3.73 4.50
C GLY A 69 3.95 3.63 5.87
N THR A 70 4.48 2.44 6.17
CA THR A 70 5.06 2.13 7.48
C THR A 70 6.27 2.99 7.80
N THR A 71 6.29 3.54 9.01
CA THR A 71 7.50 4.10 9.62
C THR A 71 8.49 2.96 9.85
N THR A 72 9.70 3.07 9.32
CA THR A 72 10.75 2.07 9.52
C THR A 72 11.98 2.74 10.10
N ILE A 73 13.00 1.97 10.52
CA ILE A 73 14.29 2.54 10.95
C ILE A 73 14.96 3.39 9.84
N PHE A 74 14.49 3.27 8.60
CA PHE A 74 14.99 3.99 7.42
C PHE A 74 14.10 5.17 7.02
N SER A 75 12.96 5.39 7.68
CA SER A 75 12.16 6.60 7.47
C SER A 75 12.73 7.76 8.30
N SER A 76 12.85 8.93 7.68
CA SER A 76 13.22 10.18 8.34
C SER A 76 12.18 10.65 9.38
N ASP A 77 10.97 10.10 9.30
CA ASP A 77 9.88 10.33 10.23
C ASP A 77 10.16 9.62 11.58
N ARG A 78 10.52 10.39 12.61
CA ARG A 78 10.81 9.93 13.98
C ARG A 78 9.58 9.95 14.88
N THR A 79 8.39 9.76 14.32
CA THR A 79 7.14 9.84 15.07
C THR A 79 6.69 8.47 15.57
N ASP A 80 5.79 8.50 16.55
CA ASP A 80 5.35 7.35 17.33
C ASP A 80 4.42 6.35 16.59
N THR A 81 4.11 6.53 15.29
CA THR A 81 3.17 5.64 14.58
C THR A 81 3.69 4.23 14.31
N TYR A 82 5.00 4.00 14.50
CA TYR A 82 5.68 2.73 14.22
C TYR A 82 4.93 1.49 14.74
N GLN A 83 4.40 1.55 15.98
CA GLN A 83 3.69 0.41 16.56
C GLN A 83 2.36 0.15 15.86
N ASN A 84 1.60 1.20 15.55
CA ASN A 84 0.32 1.07 14.86
C ASN A 84 0.49 0.67 13.39
N ASP A 85 1.52 1.18 12.71
CA ASP A 85 1.88 0.75 11.36
C ASP A 85 2.12 -0.77 11.35
N LYS A 86 2.97 -1.25 12.26
CA LYS A 86 3.31 -2.68 12.39
C LYS A 86 2.11 -3.57 12.75
N ILE A 87 1.20 -3.09 13.61
CA ILE A 87 -0.04 -3.82 13.93
C ILE A 87 -0.87 -4.01 12.66
N ASN A 88 -1.02 -2.95 11.86
CA ASN A 88 -1.83 -3.00 10.65
C ASN A 88 -1.15 -3.78 9.52
N ASP A 89 0.17 -3.68 9.36
CA ASP A 89 0.94 -4.53 8.45
C ASP A 89 0.69 -6.01 8.75
N ASN A 90 0.88 -6.41 10.01
CA ASN A 90 0.67 -7.79 10.43
C ASN A 90 -0.79 -8.23 10.32
N LEU A 91 -1.75 -7.32 10.46
CA LEU A 91 -3.17 -7.65 10.29
C LEU A 91 -3.55 -7.86 8.82
N LEU A 92 -3.00 -7.02 7.92
CA LEU A 92 -3.29 -7.04 6.49
C LEU A 92 -2.58 -8.19 5.78
N PHE A 93 -1.28 -8.38 6.05
CA PHE A 93 -0.40 -9.18 5.20
C PHE A 93 -0.03 -10.55 5.77
N SER A 94 -0.40 -10.84 7.02
CA SER A 94 -0.21 -12.19 7.58
C SER A 94 -1.40 -13.10 7.30
N CYS A 95 -1.16 -14.39 7.35
CA CYS A 95 -2.19 -15.41 7.19
C CYS A 95 -3.13 -15.48 8.39
N CYS A 96 -2.65 -15.24 9.62
CA CYS A 96 -3.49 -15.21 10.81
C CYS A 96 -2.88 -14.34 11.92
N CYS A 97 -3.08 -13.03 11.83
CA CYS A 97 -2.71 -12.05 12.85
C CYS A 97 -1.26 -12.11 13.35
N GLY A 98 -0.31 -12.31 12.43
CA GLY A 98 1.12 -12.33 12.72
C GLY A 98 1.60 -13.64 13.33
N ARG A 99 0.81 -14.72 13.24
CA ARG A 99 1.15 -16.02 13.80
C ARG A 99 2.12 -16.79 12.91
N VAL A 100 3.38 -16.36 12.91
CA VAL A 100 4.48 -16.98 12.14
C VAL A 100 5.18 -18.09 12.94
N SER A 101 5.43 -17.87 14.24
CA SER A 101 6.04 -18.86 15.13
C SER A 101 5.69 -18.62 16.60
N TYR A 102 6.05 -19.57 17.48
CA TYR A 102 5.76 -19.48 18.91
C TYR A 102 6.41 -18.29 19.64
N LYS A 103 7.43 -17.67 19.03
CA LYS A 103 8.14 -16.51 19.59
C LYS A 103 7.49 -15.17 19.25
N TRP A 104 6.46 -15.17 18.41
CA TRP A 104 5.81 -13.95 17.93
C TRP A 104 4.57 -13.63 18.75
N THR A 105 4.35 -12.34 19.02
CA THR A 105 3.11 -11.83 19.58
C THR A 105 2.14 -11.55 18.45
N THR A 106 0.95 -12.14 18.51
CA THR A 106 -0.10 -11.91 17.51
C THR A 106 -0.76 -10.54 17.72
N VAL A 107 -1.28 -9.96 16.64
CA VAL A 107 -1.96 -8.65 16.66
C VAL A 107 -3.47 -8.75 16.88
N CYS A 108 -3.99 -9.97 16.93
CA CYS A 108 -5.38 -10.29 17.23
C CYS A 108 -5.51 -11.76 17.69
N ASP A 109 -6.70 -12.13 18.20
CA ASP A 109 -7.00 -13.47 18.74
C ASP A 109 -7.85 -14.34 17.79
N CYS A 110 -7.72 -14.16 16.46
CA CYS A 110 -8.52 -14.92 15.49
C CYS A 110 -8.02 -16.34 15.22
N TYR A 111 -6.86 -16.72 15.75
CA TYR A 111 -6.34 -18.08 15.63
C TYR A 111 -7.18 -19.07 16.44
N LEU A 112 -7.54 -20.19 15.82
CA LEU A 112 -8.31 -21.25 16.46
C LEU A 112 -7.40 -22.40 16.88
N LYS A 113 -7.79 -23.14 17.93
CA LYS A 113 -7.05 -24.32 18.40
C LYS A 113 -6.87 -25.33 17.26
N GLY A 114 -5.68 -25.93 17.16
CA GLY A 114 -5.30 -26.86 16.11
C GLY A 114 -4.16 -26.32 15.24
N THR A 115 -3.93 -26.90 14.07
CA THR A 115 -2.82 -26.51 13.19
C THR A 115 -3.36 -25.68 12.03
N TYR A 116 -2.82 -24.47 11.85
CA TYR A 116 -3.13 -23.55 10.74
C TYR A 116 -4.64 -23.26 10.54
N THR A 117 -5.41 -23.12 11.61
CA THR A 117 -6.84 -22.75 11.53
C THR A 117 -7.05 -21.32 12.04
N CYS A 118 -7.73 -20.48 11.27
CA CYS A 118 -8.04 -19.10 11.63
C CYS A 118 -9.51 -18.78 11.36
N SER A 119 -10.14 -17.96 12.21
CA SER A 119 -11.52 -17.53 11.99
C SER A 119 -11.57 -16.41 10.96
N GLN A 120 -12.23 -16.66 9.83
CA GLN A 120 -12.42 -15.68 8.75
C GLN A 120 -13.29 -14.51 9.21
N THR A 121 -14.37 -14.82 9.94
CA THR A 121 -15.29 -13.80 10.48
C THR A 121 -14.58 -12.88 11.47
N CYS A 122 -13.68 -13.44 12.29
CA CYS A 122 -12.87 -12.66 13.21
C CYS A 122 -11.89 -11.74 12.45
N LEU A 123 -11.15 -12.25 11.47
CA LEU A 123 -10.21 -11.45 10.66
C LEU A 123 -10.91 -10.28 9.97
N ALA A 124 -12.07 -10.53 9.36
CA ALA A 124 -12.88 -9.51 8.73
C ALA A 124 -13.34 -8.43 9.73
N ARG A 125 -13.70 -8.83 10.96
CA ARG A 125 -14.08 -7.91 12.02
C ARG A 125 -12.90 -7.05 12.45
N GLU A 126 -11.73 -7.65 12.69
CA GLU A 126 -10.54 -6.92 13.10
C GLU A 126 -10.16 -5.86 12.06
N LEU A 127 -10.15 -6.20 10.77
CA LEU A 127 -9.86 -5.24 9.69
C LEU A 127 -10.85 -4.06 9.64
N ARG A 128 -12.09 -4.24 10.10
CA ARG A 128 -13.13 -3.19 10.15
C ARG A 128 -13.22 -2.48 11.50
N SER A 129 -12.36 -2.84 12.47
CA SER A 129 -12.36 -2.18 13.77
C SER A 129 -11.99 -0.71 13.64
N LYS A 130 -12.63 0.15 14.46
CA LYS A 130 -12.54 1.62 14.35
C LYS A 130 -11.14 2.20 14.54
N ASP A 131 -10.25 1.43 15.16
CA ASP A 131 -8.86 1.75 15.47
C ASP A 131 -7.87 1.17 14.44
N LYS A 132 -8.37 0.50 13.39
CA LYS A 132 -7.53 -0.06 12.31
C LYS A 132 -7.52 0.82 11.08
N TYR A 133 -6.43 0.69 10.32
CA TYR A 133 -6.09 1.64 9.28
C TYR A 133 -7.03 1.56 8.08
N TYR A 134 -7.60 0.40 7.76
CA TYR A 134 -8.60 0.33 6.69
C TYR A 134 -9.81 1.24 6.97
N GLU A 135 -10.36 1.16 8.18
CA GLU A 135 -11.48 2.01 8.62
C GLU A 135 -11.07 3.48 8.78
N ALA A 136 -9.84 3.76 9.23
CA ALA A 136 -9.32 5.12 9.26
C ALA A 136 -9.18 5.73 7.85
N SER A 137 -8.67 4.96 6.88
CA SER A 137 -8.57 5.36 5.48
C SER A 137 -9.93 5.65 4.85
N LEU A 138 -10.97 4.87 5.17
CA LEU A 138 -12.34 5.14 4.72
C LEU A 138 -12.83 6.51 5.21
N ARG A 139 -12.56 6.87 6.48
CA ARG A 139 -12.95 8.17 7.02
C ARG A 139 -12.21 9.31 6.32
N VAL A 140 -10.90 9.16 6.11
CA VAL A 140 -10.11 10.12 5.33
C VAL A 140 -10.73 10.33 3.95
N PHE A 141 -11.02 9.24 3.23
CA PHE A 141 -11.69 9.32 1.93
C PHE A 141 -13.03 10.06 2.00
N HIS A 142 -13.89 9.71 2.96
CA HIS A 142 -15.20 10.34 3.11
C HIS A 142 -15.10 11.83 3.44
N ASP A 143 -14.13 12.25 4.24
CA ASP A 143 -13.96 13.66 4.59
C ASP A 143 -13.39 14.45 3.42
N VAL A 144 -12.43 13.90 2.67
CA VAL A 144 -11.95 14.50 1.41
C VAL A 144 -13.10 14.60 0.39
N ALA A 145 -13.92 13.56 0.24
CA ALA A 145 -15.06 13.59 -0.66
C ALA A 145 -16.11 14.65 -0.31
N LYS A 146 -16.29 14.95 0.99
CA LYS A 146 -17.15 16.07 1.43
C LYS A 146 -16.52 17.42 1.14
N LEU A 147 -15.20 17.54 1.25
CA LEU A 147 -14.46 18.79 0.97
C LEU A 147 -14.42 19.10 -0.53
N TYR A 148 -14.40 18.08 -1.38
CA TYR A 148 -14.29 18.21 -2.84
C TYR A 148 -15.44 17.50 -3.57
N PRO A 149 -16.70 17.95 -3.39
CA PRO A 149 -17.89 17.22 -3.84
C PRO A 149 -18.03 17.13 -5.37
N THR A 150 -17.32 17.96 -6.13
CA THR A 150 -17.37 18.01 -7.60
C THR A 150 -16.13 17.46 -8.27
N SER A 151 -15.11 17.08 -7.50
CA SER A 151 -13.82 16.64 -8.03
C SER A 151 -13.77 15.12 -8.21
N SER A 152 -13.00 14.66 -9.20
CA SER A 152 -12.64 13.25 -9.30
C SER A 152 -11.57 12.92 -8.26
N ILE A 153 -11.80 11.88 -7.45
CA ILE A 153 -10.84 11.47 -6.42
C ILE A 153 -10.04 10.27 -6.91
N TRP A 154 -8.72 10.40 -6.88
CA TRP A 154 -7.77 9.32 -7.16
C TRP A 154 -6.92 9.04 -5.92
N LEU A 155 -6.31 7.86 -5.87
CA LEU A 155 -5.56 7.39 -4.72
C LEU A 155 -4.11 7.07 -5.11
N THR A 156 -3.20 7.31 -4.18
CA THR A 156 -1.81 6.88 -4.28
C THR A 156 -1.24 6.57 -2.91
N GLY A 157 -0.06 5.98 -2.88
CA GLY A 157 0.60 5.61 -1.64
C GLY A 157 1.76 4.69 -1.91
N HIS A 158 2.50 4.43 -0.86
CA HIS A 158 3.66 3.55 -0.87
C HIS A 158 3.58 2.53 0.28
N SER A 159 4.06 1.29 0.06
CA SER A 159 4.11 0.25 1.08
C SER A 159 2.73 0.01 1.74
N LEU A 160 2.60 0.05 3.07
CA LEU A 160 1.29 -0.01 3.76
C LEU A 160 0.25 1.00 3.20
N GLY A 161 0.67 2.22 2.88
CA GLY A 161 -0.19 3.25 2.31
C GLY A 161 -0.65 2.92 0.89
N ALA A 162 0.18 2.23 0.11
CA ALA A 162 -0.18 1.72 -1.20
C ALA A 162 -1.31 0.67 -1.11
N SER A 163 -1.18 -0.29 -0.19
CA SER A 163 -2.21 -1.31 0.03
C SER A 163 -3.52 -0.70 0.54
N LEU A 164 -3.46 0.24 1.48
CA LEU A 164 -4.65 0.95 1.95
C LEU A 164 -5.34 1.71 0.81
N SER A 165 -4.57 2.46 0.01
CA SER A 165 -5.09 3.17 -1.17
C SER A 165 -5.74 2.23 -2.18
N SER A 166 -5.15 1.06 -2.43
CA SER A 166 -5.74 0.01 -3.28
C SER A 166 -7.07 -0.51 -2.73
N LEU A 167 -7.14 -0.82 -1.44
CA LEU A 167 -8.37 -1.30 -0.79
C LEU A 167 -9.50 -0.25 -0.85
N ILE A 168 -9.20 1.03 -0.59
CA ILE A 168 -10.19 2.11 -0.70
C ILE A 168 -10.66 2.29 -2.13
N ALA A 169 -9.73 2.20 -3.09
CA ALA A 169 -10.04 2.29 -4.50
C ALA A 169 -11.00 1.16 -4.93
N GLN A 170 -10.76 -0.06 -4.45
CA GLN A 170 -11.64 -1.20 -4.70
C GLN A 170 -13.01 -1.03 -4.05
N THR A 171 -13.08 -0.48 -2.83
CA THR A 171 -14.35 -0.23 -2.12
C THR A 171 -15.24 0.77 -2.86
N HIS A 172 -14.65 1.78 -3.50
CA HIS A 172 -15.39 2.88 -4.13
C HIS A 172 -15.33 2.90 -5.66
N GLY A 173 -14.64 1.96 -6.29
CA GLY A 173 -14.46 1.92 -7.75
C GLY A 173 -13.65 3.10 -8.29
N LEU A 174 -12.57 3.48 -7.60
CA LEU A 174 -11.77 4.66 -7.92
C LEU A 174 -10.44 4.30 -8.60
N PRO A 175 -9.82 5.24 -9.35
CA PRO A 175 -8.45 5.10 -9.81
C PRO A 175 -7.42 5.14 -8.69
N ALA A 176 -6.45 4.22 -8.71
CA ALA A 176 -5.31 4.21 -7.81
C ALA A 176 -4.00 3.81 -8.51
N LEU A 177 -2.98 4.66 -8.42
CA LEU A 177 -1.60 4.32 -8.82
C LEU A 177 -0.79 4.22 -7.55
N VAL A 178 -0.30 3.02 -7.24
CA VAL A 178 0.33 2.74 -5.96
C VAL A 178 1.70 2.08 -6.14
N PHE A 179 2.62 2.30 -5.21
CA PHE A 179 4.04 1.95 -5.39
C PHE A 179 4.52 1.01 -4.29
N GLY A 180 5.17 -0.08 -4.67
CA GLY A 180 5.74 -1.05 -3.72
C GLY A 180 4.69 -1.58 -2.74
N ALA A 181 3.45 -1.81 -3.19
CA ALA A 181 2.42 -2.39 -2.32
C ALA A 181 2.81 -3.82 -1.93
N PRO A 182 2.70 -4.22 -0.66
CA PRO A 182 2.56 -5.63 -0.32
C PRO A 182 1.26 -6.20 -0.90
N GLY A 183 1.23 -7.51 -1.15
CA GLY A 183 0.07 -8.20 -1.71
C GLY A 183 -1.17 -8.08 -0.83
N GLU A 184 -2.12 -7.23 -1.22
CA GLU A 184 -3.29 -6.91 -0.40
C GLU A 184 -4.52 -7.78 -0.68
N LYS A 185 -4.51 -8.61 -1.73
CA LYS A 185 -5.71 -9.31 -2.21
C LYS A 185 -6.35 -10.20 -1.13
N LEU A 186 -5.53 -10.78 -0.26
CA LEU A 186 -5.99 -11.53 0.90
C LEU A 186 -6.82 -10.67 1.86
N ALA A 187 -6.38 -9.45 2.14
CA ALA A 187 -7.12 -8.48 2.94
C ALA A 187 -8.41 -8.04 2.24
N ALA A 188 -8.36 -7.75 0.93
CA ALA A 188 -9.55 -7.45 0.13
C ALA A 188 -10.60 -8.56 0.21
N SER A 189 -10.18 -9.83 0.11
CA SER A 189 -11.05 -10.99 0.23
C SER A 189 -11.69 -11.09 1.62
N ARG A 190 -10.92 -10.87 2.69
CA ARG A 190 -11.42 -10.83 4.08
C ARG A 190 -12.42 -9.70 4.30
N LEU A 191 -12.22 -8.57 3.65
CA LEU A 191 -13.13 -7.43 3.68
C LEU A 191 -14.36 -7.61 2.79
N HIS A 192 -14.46 -8.72 2.06
CA HIS A 192 -15.51 -8.99 1.07
C HIS A 192 -15.62 -7.86 0.02
N LEU A 193 -14.50 -7.28 -0.37
CA LEU A 193 -14.49 -6.21 -1.36
C LEU A 193 -14.89 -6.76 -2.73
N PRO A 194 -15.51 -5.94 -3.60
CA PRO A 194 -15.92 -6.37 -4.93
C PRO A 194 -14.70 -6.82 -5.72
N THR A 195 -14.65 -8.11 -6.01
CA THR A 195 -13.55 -8.74 -6.75
C THR A 195 -13.97 -9.08 -8.19
N TRP A 196 -15.21 -8.76 -8.61
CA TRP A 196 -15.79 -9.27 -9.86
C TRP A 196 -17.01 -8.53 -10.44
N LEU A 197 -17.55 -7.46 -9.81
CA LEU A 197 -18.82 -6.89 -10.28
C LEU A 197 -18.72 -6.03 -11.56
N HIS A 198 -17.51 -5.62 -11.96
CA HIS A 198 -17.26 -5.01 -13.27
C HIS A 198 -15.95 -5.58 -13.85
N PRO A 199 -15.93 -6.11 -15.08
CA PRO A 199 -14.71 -6.55 -15.78
C PRO A 199 -13.61 -5.47 -15.88
N ASP A 200 -13.98 -4.22 -15.57
CA ASP A 200 -13.15 -3.03 -15.65
C ASP A 200 -12.71 -2.47 -14.28
N SER A 201 -13.23 -2.93 -13.13
CA SER A 201 -12.86 -2.32 -11.84
C SER A 201 -11.41 -2.60 -11.44
N GLU A 202 -10.90 -3.80 -11.73
CA GLU A 202 -9.48 -4.13 -11.57
C GLU A 202 -8.58 -3.32 -12.52
N LYS A 203 -9.14 -2.72 -13.59
CA LYS A 203 -8.38 -1.93 -14.57
C LYS A 203 -8.05 -0.53 -14.06
N TYR A 204 -8.57 -0.12 -12.90
CA TYR A 204 -8.31 1.21 -12.34
C TYR A 204 -7.32 1.20 -11.17
N ILE A 205 -6.76 0.03 -10.83
CA ILE A 205 -5.77 -0.09 -9.76
C ILE A 205 -4.48 -0.63 -10.38
N TRP A 206 -3.42 0.17 -10.30
CA TRP A 206 -2.11 -0.13 -10.89
C TRP A 206 -1.05 -0.19 -9.79
N HIS A 207 -0.48 -1.36 -9.60
CA HIS A 207 0.57 -1.64 -8.63
C HIS A 207 1.93 -1.57 -9.31
N PHE A 208 2.64 -0.46 -9.15
CA PHE A 208 4.00 -0.32 -9.64
C PHE A 208 4.99 -0.92 -8.63
N GLY A 209 5.86 -1.79 -9.11
CA GLY A 209 6.87 -2.47 -8.30
C GLY A 209 8.08 -2.87 -9.11
N ASN A 210 9.06 -3.50 -8.46
CA ASN A 210 10.27 -3.97 -9.11
C ASN A 210 10.66 -5.36 -8.60
N THR A 211 11.30 -6.17 -9.44
CA THR A 211 11.64 -7.56 -9.11
C THR A 211 12.70 -7.70 -8.01
N ALA A 212 13.43 -6.63 -7.68
CA ALA A 212 14.40 -6.61 -6.58
C ALA A 212 13.81 -6.20 -5.23
N ASP A 213 12.53 -5.79 -5.17
CA ASP A 213 11.81 -5.46 -3.95
C ASP A 213 11.15 -6.72 -3.34
N PRO A 214 11.67 -7.27 -2.22
CA PRO A 214 11.12 -8.48 -1.64
C PRO A 214 9.75 -8.29 -0.96
N VAL A 215 9.34 -7.05 -0.66
CA VAL A 215 8.02 -6.78 -0.07
C VAL A 215 6.96 -6.82 -1.16
N PHE A 216 7.20 -6.14 -2.28
CA PHE A 216 6.31 -6.18 -3.44
C PHE A 216 6.19 -7.59 -4.04
N MET A 217 7.32 -8.31 -4.13
CA MET A 217 7.35 -9.69 -4.63
C MET A 217 6.81 -10.73 -3.62
N GLY A 218 6.50 -10.33 -2.38
CA GLY A 218 6.00 -11.24 -1.35
C GLY A 218 7.03 -12.27 -0.84
N THR A 219 8.33 -12.01 -1.05
CA THR A 219 9.43 -12.91 -0.65
C THR A 219 10.07 -12.52 0.68
N CYS A 220 9.65 -11.43 1.32
CA CYS A 220 10.13 -11.00 2.63
C CYS A 220 9.54 -11.79 3.82
N ASN A 221 9.32 -13.11 3.67
CA ASN A 221 8.51 -13.91 4.59
C ASN A 221 9.28 -14.99 5.39
N GLY A 222 10.57 -15.22 5.07
CA GLY A 222 11.37 -16.25 5.74
C GLY A 222 11.73 -15.92 7.21
N PRO A 223 12.02 -16.91 8.07
CA PRO A 223 12.32 -16.69 9.49
C PRO A 223 13.51 -15.77 9.80
N LEU A 224 14.44 -15.64 8.85
CA LEU A 224 15.61 -14.75 8.92
C LEU A 224 15.53 -13.57 7.94
N SER A 225 14.36 -13.35 7.32
CA SER A 225 14.17 -12.19 6.45
C SER A 225 14.26 -10.91 7.28
N ALA A 226 14.66 -9.81 6.65
CA ALA A 226 14.73 -8.52 7.32
C ALA A 226 13.35 -8.06 7.84
N CYS A 227 12.25 -8.41 7.16
CA CYS A 227 10.89 -8.16 7.65
C CYS A 227 10.58 -8.98 8.92
N ALA A 228 10.91 -10.27 8.92
CA ALA A 228 10.70 -11.13 10.08
C ALA A 228 11.52 -10.66 11.30
N VAL A 229 12.78 -10.26 11.09
CA VAL A 229 13.63 -9.68 12.14
C VAL A 229 13.06 -8.34 12.64
N GLY A 230 12.46 -7.54 11.76
CA GLY A 230 11.70 -6.34 12.11
C GLY A 230 10.35 -6.61 12.80
N GLY A 231 9.90 -7.86 12.81
CA GLY A 231 8.61 -8.30 13.36
C GLY A 231 7.40 -8.04 12.45
N TYR A 232 7.64 -7.94 11.14
CA TYR A 232 6.62 -7.86 10.11
C TYR A 232 6.36 -9.24 9.50
N ALA A 233 5.15 -9.74 9.66
CA ALA A 233 4.66 -11.02 9.14
C ALA A 233 4.08 -10.82 7.74
N MET A 234 4.96 -10.59 6.76
CA MET A 234 4.60 -10.33 5.36
C MET A 234 4.40 -11.65 4.60
N GLU A 235 3.29 -12.35 4.83
CA GLU A 235 3.04 -13.68 4.25
C GLU A 235 2.27 -13.65 2.91
N SER A 236 1.59 -12.54 2.61
CA SER A 236 0.82 -12.37 1.36
C SER A 236 1.68 -11.82 0.21
N GLN A 237 1.31 -12.20 -1.01
CA GLN A 237 1.99 -11.83 -2.26
C GLN A 237 1.02 -11.43 -3.38
N CYS A 238 -0.28 -11.73 -3.27
CA CYS A 238 -1.23 -11.49 -4.35
C CYS A 238 -1.80 -10.06 -4.35
N HIS A 239 -1.89 -9.43 -5.53
CA HIS A 239 -2.56 -8.13 -5.74
C HIS A 239 -3.96 -8.28 -6.38
N SER A 240 -4.89 -7.38 -6.05
CA SER A 240 -6.27 -7.38 -6.59
C SER A 240 -6.43 -6.59 -7.91
N GLY A 241 -5.43 -5.78 -8.30
CA GLY A 241 -5.42 -4.95 -9.51
C GLY A 241 -4.39 -5.40 -10.55
N LEU A 242 -4.01 -4.50 -11.47
CA LEU A 242 -2.92 -4.72 -12.42
C LEU A 242 -1.56 -4.58 -11.74
N GLU A 243 -0.59 -5.35 -12.19
CA GLU A 243 0.82 -5.27 -11.78
C GLU A 243 1.65 -4.65 -12.92
N CYS A 244 2.38 -3.59 -12.61
CA CYS A 244 3.27 -2.87 -13.52
C CYS A 244 4.71 -3.02 -12.98
N VAL A 245 5.41 -4.08 -13.39
CA VAL A 245 6.65 -4.51 -12.74
C VAL A 245 7.88 -4.18 -13.58
N TYR A 246 8.83 -3.44 -13.00
CA TYR A 246 10.16 -3.25 -13.57
C TYR A 246 11.02 -4.49 -13.29
N ASP A 247 11.52 -5.17 -14.32
CA ASP A 247 12.36 -6.36 -14.15
C ASP A 247 13.83 -6.01 -13.86
N THR A 248 14.04 -5.31 -12.75
CA THR A 248 15.36 -4.83 -12.31
C THR A 248 16.39 -5.93 -12.05
N VAL A 249 15.95 -7.14 -11.69
CA VAL A 249 16.85 -8.28 -11.49
C VAL A 249 17.44 -8.71 -12.83
N THR A 250 16.61 -8.91 -13.85
CA THR A 250 17.06 -9.34 -15.18
C THR A 250 17.74 -8.21 -15.94
N ASP A 251 17.13 -7.02 -15.95
CA ASP A 251 17.58 -5.90 -16.78
C ASP A 251 18.83 -5.20 -16.23
N LYS A 252 18.97 -5.15 -14.90
CA LYS A 252 20.00 -4.36 -14.21
C LYS A 252 20.90 -5.19 -13.29
N GLY A 253 20.61 -6.47 -13.08
CA GLY A 253 21.40 -7.35 -12.22
C GLY A 253 21.27 -7.04 -10.72
N PHE A 254 20.17 -6.40 -10.30
CA PHE A 254 19.96 -6.11 -8.89
C PHE A 254 19.73 -7.39 -8.08
N GLU A 255 20.32 -7.47 -6.90
CA GLU A 255 20.00 -8.51 -5.92
C GLU A 255 18.78 -8.09 -5.09
N MET A 256 17.93 -9.05 -4.70
CA MET A 256 16.76 -8.72 -3.86
C MET A 256 17.18 -8.07 -2.54
N SER A 257 16.62 -6.90 -2.23
CA SER A 257 16.97 -6.15 -1.02
C SER A 257 15.90 -5.13 -0.67
N LEU A 258 15.69 -4.90 0.64
CA LEU A 258 14.78 -3.87 1.15
C LEU A 258 15.14 -2.45 0.71
N ILE A 259 16.37 -2.22 0.21
CA ILE A 259 16.73 -0.91 -0.36
C ILE A 259 15.86 -0.56 -1.57
N TYR A 260 15.48 -1.56 -2.38
CA TYR A 260 14.65 -1.41 -3.57
C TYR A 260 13.15 -1.28 -3.25
N HIS A 261 12.78 -1.50 -1.99
CA HIS A 261 11.45 -1.18 -1.47
C HIS A 261 11.28 0.30 -1.13
N ARG A 262 12.36 1.09 -1.03
CA ARG A 262 12.24 2.51 -0.64
C ARG A 262 11.60 3.31 -1.78
N ILE A 263 10.60 4.14 -1.48
CA ILE A 263 9.94 4.98 -2.49
C ILE A 263 10.93 5.83 -3.32
N ALA A 264 11.96 6.39 -2.68
CA ALA A 264 13.01 7.10 -3.39
C ALA A 264 13.72 6.21 -4.43
N LYS A 265 13.98 4.95 -4.09
CA LYS A 265 14.61 4.00 -5.03
C LYS A 265 13.66 3.57 -6.14
N ILE A 266 12.37 3.44 -5.85
CA ILE A 266 11.34 3.20 -6.87
C ILE A 266 11.28 4.38 -7.86
N ILE A 267 11.33 5.62 -7.38
CA ILE A 267 11.41 6.82 -8.24
C ILE A 267 12.65 6.76 -9.13
N GLU A 268 13.84 6.50 -8.57
CA GLU A 268 15.08 6.35 -9.35
C GLU A 268 14.95 5.26 -10.43
N ILE A 269 14.34 4.11 -10.11
CA ILE A 269 14.09 3.03 -11.07
C ILE A 269 13.18 3.54 -12.20
N ILE A 270 12.07 4.22 -11.89
CA ILE A 270 11.18 4.76 -12.92
C ILE A 270 11.92 5.77 -13.81
N GLU A 271 12.78 6.61 -13.22
CA GLU A 271 13.60 7.58 -13.94
C GLU A 271 14.65 6.92 -14.85
N GLU A 272 15.20 5.76 -14.48
CA GLU A 272 16.16 5.01 -15.29
C GLU A 272 15.57 4.27 -16.50
N TYR A 273 14.29 3.91 -16.48
CA TYR A 273 13.64 3.21 -17.60
C TYR A 273 13.05 4.20 -18.61
N ASP A 274 13.17 3.93 -19.91
CA ASP A 274 12.69 4.84 -20.97
C ASP A 274 11.16 5.06 -20.94
N ARG A 275 10.43 4.02 -20.52
CA ARG A 275 8.96 4.01 -20.44
C ARG A 275 8.50 3.37 -19.13
N PRO A 276 7.29 3.67 -18.64
CA PRO A 276 6.71 2.95 -17.53
C PRO A 276 6.65 1.44 -17.78
N ALA A 277 6.73 0.66 -16.70
CA ALA A 277 6.51 -0.78 -16.77
C ALA A 277 5.12 -1.09 -17.36
N GLU A 278 5.06 -2.11 -18.21
CA GLU A 278 3.80 -2.56 -18.79
C GLU A 278 2.93 -3.20 -17.71
N CYS A 279 1.68 -2.75 -17.62
CA CYS A 279 0.73 -3.23 -16.62
C CYS A 279 -0.04 -4.44 -17.16
N SER A 280 -0.01 -5.55 -16.42
CA SER A 280 -0.70 -6.78 -16.80
C SER A 280 -1.49 -7.36 -15.63
N LYS A 281 -2.44 -8.26 -15.94
CA LYS A 281 -3.15 -8.98 -14.89
C LYS A 281 -2.17 -9.91 -14.18
N PRO A 282 -2.13 -9.92 -12.84
CA PRO A 282 -1.32 -10.86 -12.09
C PRO A 282 -1.65 -12.29 -12.49
N MET A 283 -0.64 -13.17 -12.47
CA MET A 283 -0.87 -14.60 -12.63
C MET A 283 -1.77 -15.14 -11.51
N SER A 284 -2.40 -16.30 -11.75
CA SER A 284 -3.20 -16.97 -10.71
C SER A 284 -2.36 -17.12 -9.44
N CYS A 285 -2.82 -16.48 -8.37
CA CYS A 285 -2.08 -16.36 -7.12
C CYS A 285 -2.99 -16.76 -5.96
N GLN A 286 -2.45 -17.54 -5.03
CA GLN A 286 -3.12 -17.99 -3.81
C GLN A 286 -2.21 -17.76 -2.61
N ASP A 287 -2.64 -16.87 -1.72
CA ASP A 287 -2.00 -16.67 -0.42
C ASP A 287 -2.42 -17.75 0.57
N CYS A 288 -1.54 -18.04 1.54
CA CYS A 288 -1.89 -18.81 2.74
C CYS A 288 -2.50 -20.19 2.47
N TYR A 289 -2.05 -20.90 1.43
CA TYR A 289 -2.62 -22.19 0.99
C TYR A 289 -2.62 -23.29 2.07
N LEU A 290 -1.76 -23.18 3.08
CA LEU A 290 -1.70 -24.09 4.23
C LEU A 290 -2.75 -23.80 5.31
N TRP A 291 -3.37 -22.62 5.28
CA TRP A 291 -4.32 -22.17 6.29
C TRP A 291 -5.75 -22.57 5.95
N ASN A 292 -6.46 -23.05 6.97
CA ASN A 292 -7.89 -23.31 6.92
C ASN A 292 -8.65 -22.14 7.56
N PHE A 293 -9.41 -21.43 6.73
CA PHE A 293 -10.22 -20.28 7.16
C PHE A 293 -11.69 -20.70 7.34
N ILE A 294 -12.21 -20.58 8.56
CA ILE A 294 -13.58 -21.00 8.93
C ILE A 294 -14.42 -19.88 9.56
#